data_AF-A0A2D6ZN77-F1
#
_entry.id   AF-A0A2D6ZN77-F1
#
_cell.length_a   1.000
_cell.length_b   1.000
_cell.length_c   1.000
_cell.angle_alpha   90.00
_cell.angle_beta   90.00
_cell.angle_gamma   90.00
#
_symmetry.space_group_name_H-M   'P 1'
#
loop_
_entity.id
_entity.type
_entity.pdbx_description
1 polymer ?
#
loop_
_entity_poly.entity_id
_entity_poly.type
_entity_poly.pdbx_seq_one_letter_code
_entity_poly.pdbx_strand_id
1 'polypeptide(L)'
;MFEFNLFNSAQIFDQIFAFICVYLLTSLKAKTRFYGFIVGTIGFIPGVYILIVTELWWILAFMPIWAYINYIGIVNNYREYKKTKVA
;
A
#
# COMPACT_ATOMS: atom_id res chain seq x y z
N MET A 1 -18.93 -2.48 19.95
CA MET A 1 -18.27 -3.20 18.83
C MET A 1 -18.16 -2.35 17.56
N PHE A 2 -19.15 -1.51 17.21
CA PHE A 2 -19.02 -0.47 16.18
C PHE A 2 -18.88 0.92 16.81
N GLU A 3 -17.79 1.14 17.54
CA GLU A 3 -17.49 2.47 18.05
C GLU A 3 -16.57 3.18 17.06
N PHE A 4 -16.93 4.39 16.65
CA PHE A 4 -16.05 5.23 15.84
C PHE A 4 -14.97 5.83 16.74
N ASN A 5 -13.85 5.12 16.83
CA ASN A 5 -12.64 5.57 17.47
C ASN A 5 -11.46 5.46 16.48
N LEU A 6 -10.35 6.12 16.81
CA LEU A 6 -9.18 6.18 15.93
C LEU A 6 -8.67 4.79 15.53
N PHE A 7 -8.72 3.83 16.46
CA PHE A 7 -8.29 2.46 16.22
C PHE A 7 -9.16 1.75 15.17
N ASN A 8 -10.47 1.72 15.37
CA ASN A 8 -11.42 1.10 14.44
C ASN A 8 -11.41 1.82 13.08
N SER A 9 -11.27 3.15 13.06
CA SER A 9 -11.11 3.90 11.82
C SER A 9 -9.84 3.49 11.08
N ALA A 10 -8.70 3.38 11.77
CA ALA A 10 -7.46 2.92 11.13
C ALA A 10 -7.60 1.53 10.53
N GLN A 11 -8.25 0.58 11.22
CA GLN A 11 -8.51 -0.77 10.70
C GLN A 11 -9.34 -0.75 9.41
N ILE A 12 -10.41 0.06 9.38
CA ILE A 12 -11.25 0.20 8.19
C ILE A 12 -10.45 0.79 7.03
N PHE A 13 -9.67 1.85 7.28
CA PHE A 13 -8.86 2.49 6.25
C PHE A 13 -7.76 1.55 5.73
N ASP A 14 -7.05 0.85 6.60
CA ASP A 14 -6.05 -0.16 6.24
C ASP A 14 -6.66 -1.19 5.26
N GLN A 15 -7.83 -1.72 5.59
CA GLN A 15 -8.51 -2.71 4.76
C GLN A 15 -8.99 -2.15 3.42
N ILE A 16 -9.55 -0.93 3.39
CA ILE A 16 -9.98 -0.27 2.15
C ILE A 16 -8.78 -0.01 1.24
N PHE A 17 -7.68 0.51 1.78
CA PHE A 17 -6.47 0.75 0.99
C PHE A 17 -5.87 -0.56 0.47
N ALA A 18 -5.88 -1.63 1.26
CA ALA A 18 -5.44 -2.95 0.82
C ALA A 18 -6.26 -3.46 -0.37
N PHE A 19 -7.60 -3.35 -0.33
CA PHE A 19 -8.45 -3.75 -1.45
C PHE A 19 -8.18 -2.94 -2.71
N ILE A 20 -8.08 -1.60 -2.59
CA ILE A 20 -7.79 -0.74 -3.73
C ILE A 20 -6.39 -1.05 -4.30
N CYS A 21 -5.39 -1.22 -3.43
CA CYS A 21 -4.03 -1.56 -3.81
C CYS A 21 -4.01 -2.86 -4.64
N VAL A 22 -4.55 -3.96 -4.11
CA VAL A 22 -4.56 -5.25 -4.79
C VAL A 22 -5.35 -5.18 -6.09
N TYR A 23 -6.52 -4.53 -6.10
CA TYR A 23 -7.30 -4.34 -7.32
C TYR A 23 -6.47 -3.65 -8.42
N LEU A 24 -5.76 -2.56 -8.10
CA LEU A 24 -4.93 -1.85 -9.06
C LEU A 24 -3.71 -2.67 -9.51
N LEU A 25 -3.10 -3.44 -8.61
CA LEU A 25 -1.93 -4.28 -8.91
C LEU A 25 -2.26 -5.46 -9.84
N THR A 26 -3.49 -5.97 -9.83
CA THR A 26 -3.94 -7.02 -10.77
C THR A 26 -4.11 -6.54 -12.21
N SER A 27 -4.02 -5.23 -12.46
CA SER A 27 -4.16 -4.69 -13.80
C SER A 27 -2.98 -5.05 -14.71
N LEU A 28 -3.26 -5.31 -15.99
CA LEU A 28 -2.23 -5.50 -17.02
C LEU A 28 -1.52 -4.20 -17.41
N LYS A 29 -2.12 -3.04 -17.12
CA LYS A 29 -1.56 -1.73 -17.50
C LYS A 29 -0.55 -1.25 -16.46
N ALA A 30 0.69 -1.01 -16.88
CA ALA A 30 1.74 -0.48 -16.01
C ALA A 30 1.35 0.81 -15.26
N LYS A 31 0.63 1.73 -15.94
CA LYS A 31 0.09 2.95 -15.31
C LYS A 31 -0.83 2.63 -14.11
N THR A 32 -1.69 1.63 -14.25
CA THR A 32 -2.64 1.25 -13.20
C THR A 32 -1.92 0.58 -12.04
N ARG A 33 -1.00 -0.36 -12.33
CA ARG A 33 -0.14 -0.98 -11.31
C ARG A 33 0.69 0.04 -10.54
N PHE A 34 1.22 1.06 -11.22
CA PHE A 34 1.94 2.17 -10.60
C PHE A 34 1.09 2.87 -9.53
N TYR A 35 -0.17 3.19 -9.83
CA TYR A 35 -1.07 3.73 -8.81
C TYR A 35 -1.37 2.73 -7.70
N GLY A 36 -1.41 1.43 -7.99
CA GLY A 36 -1.52 0.37 -6.99
C GLY A 36 -0.40 0.46 -5.94
N PHE A 37 0.85 0.57 -6.37
CA PHE A 37 1.97 0.74 -5.44
C PHE A 37 1.96 2.08 -4.69
N ILE A 38 1.47 3.18 -5.30
CA ILE A 38 1.28 4.45 -4.58
C ILE A 38 0.23 4.28 -3.47
N VAL A 39 -0.92 3.68 -3.80
CA VAL A 39 -1.99 3.42 -2.83
C VAL A 39 -1.49 2.50 -1.73
N GLY A 40 -0.72 1.46 -2.08
CA GLY A 40 -0.08 0.57 -1.10
C GLY A 40 0.82 1.35 -0.13
N THR A 41 1.61 2.29 -0.64
CA THR A 41 2.49 3.13 0.19
C THR A 41 1.71 4.08 1.11
N ILE A 42 0.56 4.60 0.68
CA ILE A 42 -0.30 5.47 1.53
C ILE A 42 -1.06 4.64 2.56
N GLY A 43 -1.61 3.49 2.13
CA GLY A 43 -2.35 2.54 2.98
C GLY A 43 -1.54 1.98 4.14
N PHE A 44 -0.23 2.17 4.09
CA PHE A 44 0.68 1.82 5.18
C PHE A 44 0.57 2.65 6.43
N ILE A 45 0.16 3.91 6.30
CA ILE A 45 0.08 4.81 7.44
C ILE A 45 -0.88 4.24 8.51
N PRO A 46 -2.12 3.86 8.17
CA PRO A 46 -3.00 3.21 9.14
C PRO A 46 -2.48 1.82 9.57
N GLY A 47 -1.93 1.01 8.66
CA GLY A 47 -1.37 -0.30 9.00
C GLY A 47 -0.25 -0.24 10.05
N VAL A 48 0.74 0.65 9.88
CA VAL A 48 1.83 0.87 10.84
C VAL A 48 1.30 1.31 12.19
N TYR A 49 0.34 2.24 12.19
CA TYR A 49 -0.30 2.69 13.43
C TYR A 49 -0.95 1.51 14.18
N ILE A 50 -1.70 0.65 13.49
CA ILE A 50 -2.32 -0.54 14.08
C ILE A 50 -1.26 -1.45 14.69
N LEU A 51 -0.16 -1.73 13.97
CA LEU A 51 0.92 -2.59 14.45
C LEU A 51 1.57 -2.06 15.73
N ILE A 52 1.75 -0.74 15.84
CA ILE A 52 2.31 -0.10 17.04
C ILE A 52 1.34 -0.20 18.21
N VAL A 53 0.08 0.19 18.02
CA VAL A 53 -0.93 0.21 19.11
C VAL A 53 -1.29 -1.19 19.60
N THR A 54 -1.13 -2.20 18.75
CA THR A 54 -1.35 -3.61 19.10
C THR A 54 -0.09 -4.34 19.53
N GLU A 55 1.05 -3.63 19.65
CA GLU A 55 2.34 -4.18 20.06
C GLU A 55 2.83 -5.36 19.18
N LEU A 56 2.45 -5.37 17.90
CA LEU A 56 2.85 -6.38 16.91
C LEU A 56 4.24 -6.08 16.31
N TRP A 57 5.24 -5.95 17.18
CA TRP A 57 6.61 -5.53 16.84
C TRP A 57 7.29 -6.42 15.81
N TRP A 58 7.03 -7.73 15.84
CA TRP A 58 7.60 -8.66 14.87
C TRP A 58 7.14 -8.37 13.45
N ILE A 59 5.87 -8.01 13.24
CA ILE A 59 5.36 -7.63 11.92
C ILE A 59 5.88 -6.23 11.54
N LEU A 60 5.91 -5.31 12.51
CA LEU A 60 6.45 -3.96 12.29
C LEU A 60 7.90 -4.01 11.78
N ALA A 61 8.72 -4.94 12.28
CA ALA A 61 10.10 -5.13 11.84
C ALA A 61 10.25 -5.49 10.34
N PHE A 62 9.21 -6.04 9.69
CA PHE A 62 9.21 -6.32 8.25
C PHE A 62 8.71 -5.14 7.39
N MET A 63 8.20 -4.06 8.00
CA MET A 63 7.75 -2.87 7.25
C MET A 63 8.82 -2.25 6.35
N PRO A 64 10.11 -2.19 6.72
CA PRO A 64 11.17 -1.71 5.83
C PRO A 64 11.31 -2.54 4.55
N ILE A 65 11.18 -3.87 4.65
CA ILE A 65 11.24 -4.77 3.50
C ILE A 65 10.08 -4.48 2.55
N TRP A 66 8.87 -4.31 3.10
CA TRP A 66 7.72 -4.00 2.29
C TRP A 66 7.83 -2.62 1.63
N ALA A 67 8.30 -1.61 2.37
CA ALA A 67 8.56 -0.26 1.84
C ALA A 67 9.55 -0.30 0.66
N TYR A 68 10.60 -1.11 0.78
CA TYR A 68 11.55 -1.32 -0.31
C TYR A 68 10.88 -1.96 -1.54
N ILE A 69 10.08 -3.02 -1.35
CA ILE A 69 9.34 -3.66 -2.45
C ILE A 69 8.41 -2.67 -3.15
N ASN A 70 7.69 -1.83 -2.39
CA ASN A 70 6.81 -0.84 -2.97
C ASN A 70 7.57 0.25 -3.73
N TYR A 71 8.68 0.73 -3.19
CA TYR A 71 9.55 1.66 -3.90
C TYR A 71 10.00 1.09 -5.26
N ILE A 72 10.48 -0.16 -5.29
CA ILE A 72 10.87 -0.84 -6.53
C ILE A 72 9.66 -0.98 -7.48
N GLY A 73 8.50 -1.34 -6.96
CA GLY A 73 7.25 -1.43 -7.72
C GLY A 73 6.86 -0.10 -8.39
N ILE A 74 6.93 1.01 -7.65
CA ILE A 74 6.68 2.37 -8.15
C ILE A 74 7.66 2.69 -9.28
N VAL A 75 8.97 2.54 -9.04
CA VAL A 75 10.01 2.91 -10.01
C VAL A 75 9.88 2.10 -11.31
N ASN A 76 9.69 0.78 -11.21
CA ASN A 76 9.62 -0.09 -12.37
C ASN A 76 8.38 0.20 -13.24
N ASN A 77 7.20 0.32 -12.61
CA ASN A 77 5.97 0.59 -13.35
C ASN A 77 5.95 2.01 -13.93
N TYR A 78 6.57 2.98 -13.25
CA TYR A 78 6.74 4.34 -13.80
C TYR A 78 7.61 4.34 -15.06
N ARG A 79 8.75 3.63 -15.02
CA ARG A 79 9.65 3.50 -16.17
C ARG A 79 8.95 2.82 -17.35
N GLU A 80 8.22 1.75 -17.10
CA GLU A 80 7.44 1.04 -18.12
C GLU A 80 6.35 1.93 -18.72
N TYR A 81 5.57 2.61 -17.87
CA TYR A 81 4.56 3.58 -18.31
C TYR A 81 5.13 4.68 -19.21
N LYS A 82 6.31 5.21 -18.87
CA LYS A 82 6.99 6.21 -19.69
C LYS A 82 7.42 5.65 -21.05
N LYS A 83 7.93 4.42 -21.11
CA LYS A 83 8.32 3.79 -22.39
C LYS A 83 7.13 3.65 -23.33
N THR A 84 5.98 3.22 -22.83
CA THR A 84 4.74 3.08 -23.62
C THR A 84 4.18 4.41 -24.13
N LYS A 85 4.59 5.55 -23.56
CA LYS A 85 4.18 6.88 -24.02
C LYS A 85 5.06 7.46 -25.14
N VAL A 86 6.25 6.91 -25.33
CA VAL A 86 7.25 7.39 -26.30
C VAL A 86 7.26 6.52 -27.57
N ALA A 87 6.73 5.30 -27.50
CA ALA A 87 6.45 4.43 -28.63
C ALA A 87 5.05 4.73 -29.21
#